data_AF-A0A7S1JC45-F1
#
_entry.id   AF-A0A7S1JC45-F1
#
_cell.length_a   1.000
_cell.length_b   1.000
_cell.length_c   1.000
_cell.angle_alpha   90.00
_cell.angle_beta   90.00
_cell.angle_gamma   90.00
#
_symmetry.space_group_name_H-M   'P 1'
#
loop_
_entity.id
_entity.type
_entity.pdbx_description
1 polymer ?
#
loop_
_entity_poly.entity_id
_entity_poly.type
_entity_poly.pdbx_seq_one_letter_code
_entity_poly.pdbx_strand_id
1 'polypeptide(L)'
;DQVDQSIRTSHIQLEFCIETFDAAAKKHSENKKHLYLLRGEIEQELTMLREKQQQACDDFAETEQVLYEAGIQFVHPQDEHNEEKLNRRAKMVEYRAHLSKQEELRIAAERDQIKMAVRLRTPRPRTGSESSTPDHSPGYPMGTPRRRPISSLMSPLTPTPPKTLEIL
;
A
#
# COMPACT_ATOMS: atom_id res chain seq x y z
N ASP A 1 40.09 -17.30 5.62
CA ASP A 1 41.46 -16.89 5.24
C ASP A 1 41.67 -16.79 3.74
N GLN A 2 41.81 -17.91 3.00
CA GLN A 2 42.10 -17.86 1.55
C GLN A 2 40.92 -17.34 0.72
N VAL A 3 39.69 -17.70 1.10
CA VAL A 3 38.45 -17.23 0.47
C VAL A 3 38.27 -15.73 0.66
N ASP A 4 38.50 -15.20 1.86
CA ASP A 4 38.37 -13.76 2.14
C ASP A 4 39.44 -12.92 1.43
N GLN A 5 40.62 -13.51 1.22
CA GLN A 5 41.67 -12.88 0.41
C GLN A 5 41.26 -12.86 -1.07
N SER A 6 40.74 -13.97 -1.60
CA SER A 6 40.21 -14.02 -2.97
C SER A 6 39.06 -13.04 -3.18
N ILE A 7 38.12 -12.93 -2.23
CA ILE A 7 36.99 -11.99 -2.29
C ILE A 7 37.50 -10.55 -2.38
N ARG A 8 38.46 -10.17 -1.52
CA ARG A 8 39.05 -8.82 -1.53
C ARG A 8 39.77 -8.53 -2.85
N THR A 9 40.59 -9.46 -3.33
CA THR A 9 41.32 -9.30 -4.60
C THR A 9 40.37 -9.14 -5.78
N SER A 10 39.34 -9.98 -5.88
CA SER A 10 38.32 -9.87 -6.93
C SER A 10 37.51 -8.57 -6.84
N HIS A 11 37.20 -8.10 -5.62
CA HIS A 11 36.52 -6.82 -5.43
C HIS A 11 37.35 -5.64 -5.94
N ILE A 12 38.65 -5.60 -5.61
CA ILE A 12 39.57 -4.55 -6.08
C ILE A 12 39.70 -4.56 -7.61
N GLN A 13 39.86 -5.74 -8.22
CA GLN A 13 39.94 -5.86 -9.68
C GLN A 13 38.66 -5.39 -10.37
N LEU A 14 37.50 -5.73 -9.80
CA LEU A 14 36.21 -5.29 -10.33
C LEU A 14 36.05 -3.77 -10.23
N GLU A 15 36.40 -3.16 -9.09
CA GLU A 15 36.38 -1.69 -8.96
C GLU A 15 37.31 -1.03 -9.98
N PHE A 16 38.52 -1.55 -10.17
CA PHE A 16 39.45 -1.03 -11.16
C PHE A 16 38.91 -1.12 -12.59
N CYS A 17 38.31 -2.27 -12.96
CA CYS A 17 37.72 -2.45 -14.29
C CYS A 17 36.54 -1.50 -14.53
N ILE A 18 35.71 -1.28 -13.52
CA ILE A 18 34.60 -0.31 -13.57
C ILE A 18 35.15 1.12 -13.75
N GLU A 19 36.19 1.50 -13.01
CA GLU A 19 36.78 2.84 -13.10
C GLU A 19 37.49 3.12 -14.44
N THR A 20 38.00 2.08 -15.09
CA THR A 20 38.86 2.21 -16.30
C THR A 20 38.11 1.98 -17.60
N PHE A 21 37.17 1.02 -17.65
CA PHE A 21 36.60 0.54 -18.91
C PHE A 21 35.11 0.86 -19.11
N ASP A 22 34.36 1.23 -18.06
CA ASP A 22 32.93 1.54 -18.17
C ASP A 22 32.58 2.85 -17.46
N ALA A 23 32.52 3.93 -18.25
CA ALA A 23 32.18 5.26 -17.76
C ALA A 23 30.76 5.34 -17.14
N ALA A 24 29.81 4.53 -17.60
CA ALA A 24 28.45 4.51 -17.05
C ALA A 24 28.43 3.83 -15.67
N ALA A 25 29.13 2.70 -15.53
CA ALA A 25 29.29 2.02 -14.26
C ALA A 25 30.10 2.87 -13.25
N LYS A 26 31.13 3.60 -13.71
CA LYS A 26 31.88 4.55 -12.89
C LYS A 26 30.98 5.66 -12.34
N LYS A 27 30.20 6.34 -13.21
CA LYS A 27 29.26 7.39 -12.78
C LYS A 27 28.23 6.86 -11.78
N HIS A 28 27.72 5.65 -11.99
CA HIS A 28 26.80 5.01 -11.03
C HIS A 28 27.48 4.71 -9.69
N SER A 29 28.73 4.25 -9.70
CA SER A 29 29.53 4.02 -8.48
C SER A 29 29.78 5.33 -7.71
N GLU A 30 30.16 6.41 -8.40
CA GLU A 30 30.34 7.74 -7.82
C GLU A 30 29.03 8.28 -7.22
N ASN A 31 27.92 8.18 -7.94
CA ASN A 31 26.60 8.55 -7.44
C ASN A 31 26.21 7.74 -6.20
N LYS A 32 26.47 6.42 -6.19
CA LYS A 32 26.23 5.57 -5.04
C LYS A 32 27.06 6.04 -3.83
N LYS A 33 28.35 6.33 -4.02
CA LYS A 33 29.23 6.87 -2.96
C LYS A 33 28.67 8.20 -2.41
N HIS A 34 28.27 9.11 -3.28
CA HIS A 34 27.66 10.38 -2.88
C HIS A 34 26.34 10.19 -2.10
N LEU A 35 25.48 9.28 -2.54
CA LEU A 35 24.23 8.97 -1.81
C LEU A 35 24.47 8.41 -0.41
N TYR A 36 25.54 7.64 -0.19
CA TYR A 36 25.90 7.17 1.15
C TYR A 36 26.40 8.31 2.04
N LEU A 37 27.17 9.25 1.50
CA LEU A 37 27.60 10.44 2.25
C LEU A 37 26.40 11.30 2.63
N LEU A 38 25.54 11.62 1.66
CA LEU A 38 24.32 12.40 1.88
C LEU A 38 23.39 11.73 2.89
N ARG A 39 23.24 10.40 2.81
CA ARG A 39 22.49 9.65 3.82
C ARG A 39 23.08 9.84 5.22
N GLY A 40 24.40 9.76 5.37
CA GLY A 40 25.08 9.98 6.64
C GLY A 40 24.85 11.38 7.20
N GLU A 41 24.95 12.41 6.34
CA GLU A 41 24.67 13.81 6.70
C GLU A 41 23.22 13.98 7.19
N ILE A 42 22.25 13.47 6.43
CA ILE A 42 20.83 13.53 6.80
C ILE A 42 20.56 12.78 8.11
N GLU A 43 21.15 11.60 8.31
CA GLU A 43 20.99 10.84 9.55
C GLU A 43 21.55 11.60 10.78
N GLN A 44 22.67 12.30 10.61
CA GLN A 44 23.23 13.17 11.65
C GLN A 44 22.34 14.37 11.92
N GLU A 45 21.88 15.07 10.88
CA GLU A 45 20.96 16.21 11.02
C GLU A 45 19.66 15.82 11.71
N LEU A 46 19.08 14.67 11.34
CA LEU A 46 17.89 14.14 11.98
C LEU A 46 18.13 13.82 13.46
N THR A 47 19.30 13.31 13.80
CA THR A 47 19.67 13.02 15.20
C THR A 47 19.75 14.32 16.00
N MET A 48 20.49 15.32 15.50
CA MET A 48 20.57 16.64 16.12
C MET A 48 19.20 17.32 16.26
N LEU A 49 18.33 17.18 15.25
CA LEU A 49 17.00 17.78 15.29
C LEU A 49 16.11 17.11 16.35
N ARG A 50 16.19 15.78 16.50
CA ARG A 50 15.48 15.04 17.56
C ARG A 50 15.97 15.44 18.94
N GLU A 51 17.28 15.58 19.13
CA GLU A 51 17.85 16.04 20.41
C GLU A 51 17.38 17.46 20.74
N LYS A 52 17.40 18.39 19.77
CA LYS A 52 16.88 19.75 19.96
C LYS A 52 15.38 19.76 20.28
N GLN A 53 14.61 18.93 19.59
CA GLN A 53 13.18 18.78 19.87
C GLN A 53 12.95 18.28 21.30
N GLN A 54 13.68 17.25 21.72
CA GLN A 54 13.56 16.69 23.07
C GLN A 54 13.92 17.74 24.12
N GLN A 55 15.05 18.45 23.94
CA GLN A 55 15.45 19.52 24.85
C GLN A 55 14.37 20.61 24.95
N ALA A 56 13.78 21.02 23.83
CA ALA A 56 12.71 22.01 23.84
C ALA A 56 11.44 21.52 24.58
N CYS A 57 11.11 20.22 24.48
CA CYS A 57 10.04 19.62 25.26
C CYS A 57 10.38 19.61 26.76
N ASP A 58 11.61 19.24 27.12
CA ASP A 58 12.06 19.20 28.52
C ASP A 58 12.06 20.60 29.14
N ASP A 59 12.56 21.60 28.41
CA ASP A 59 12.57 23.01 28.84
C ASP A 59 11.15 23.58 29.01
N PHE A 60 10.19 23.09 28.22
CA PHE A 60 8.79 23.54 28.29
C PHE A 60 7.98 22.81 29.37
N ALA A 61 8.41 21.62 29.82
CA ALA A 61 7.63 20.77 30.73
C ALA A 61 7.21 21.48 32.03
N GLU A 62 8.08 22.31 32.61
CA GLU A 62 7.75 23.11 33.80
C GLU A 62 6.67 24.15 33.49
N THR A 63 6.74 24.79 32.33
CA THR A 63 5.74 25.77 31.89
C THR A 63 4.39 25.10 31.65
N GLU A 64 4.39 23.92 31.02
CA GLU A 64 3.18 23.11 30.82
C GLU A 64 2.50 22.77 32.14
N GLN A 65 3.27 22.37 33.15
CA GLN A 65 2.73 22.10 34.49
C GLN A 65 2.10 23.34 35.12
N VAL A 66 2.75 24.51 35.03
CA VAL A 66 2.20 25.77 35.54
C VAL A 66 0.90 26.16 34.82
N LEU A 67 0.82 25.95 33.50
CA LEU A 67 -0.40 26.19 32.74
C LEU A 67 -1.54 25.28 33.21
N TYR A 68 -1.24 24.01 33.46
CA TYR A 68 -2.20 23.05 33.99
C TYR A 68 -2.72 23.46 35.38
N GLU A 69 -1.81 23.86 36.28
CA GLU A 69 -2.15 24.34 37.63
C GLU A 69 -2.97 25.65 37.60
N ALA A 70 -2.70 26.53 36.63
CA ALA A 70 -3.47 27.74 36.39
C ALA A 70 -4.85 27.48 35.75
N GLY A 71 -5.17 26.22 35.42
CA GLY A 71 -6.41 25.84 34.75
C GLY A 71 -6.48 26.24 33.28
N ILE A 72 -5.33 26.54 32.66
CA ILE A 72 -5.24 26.86 31.23
C ILE A 72 -5.16 25.54 30.46
N GLN A 73 -6.07 25.36 29.50
CA GLN A 73 -6.02 24.21 28.59
C GLN A 73 -4.93 24.43 27.55
N PHE A 74 -3.74 23.93 27.85
CA PHE A 74 -2.68 23.78 26.88
C PHE A 74 -2.90 22.50 26.06
N VAL A 75 -2.79 22.59 24.74
CA VAL A 75 -2.84 21.43 23.84
C VAL A 75 -1.44 21.24 23.28
N HIS A 76 -0.84 20.09 23.55
CA HIS A 76 0.50 19.80 23.06
C HIS A 76 0.48 19.68 21.52
N PRO A 77 1.42 20.30 20.77
CA PRO A 77 1.41 20.27 19.30
C PRO A 77 1.39 18.85 18.70
N GLN A 78 2.03 17.91 19.40
CA GLN A 78 2.02 16.49 19.02
C GLN A 78 0.61 15.87 19.10
N ASP A 79 -0.19 16.28 20.08
CA ASP A 79 -1.55 15.78 20.28
C ASP A 79 -2.50 16.33 19.23
N GLU A 80 -2.40 17.64 18.94
CA GLU A 80 -3.15 18.27 17.84
C GLU A 80 -2.87 17.55 16.51
N HIS A 81 -1.59 17.32 16.18
CA HIS A 81 -1.22 16.60 14.97
C HIS A 81 -1.74 15.15 14.94
N ASN A 82 -1.73 14.47 16.08
CA ASN A 82 -2.25 13.10 16.20
C ASN A 82 -3.76 13.07 15.99
N GLU A 83 -4.48 14.04 16.54
CA GLU A 83 -5.93 14.20 16.37
C GLU A 83 -6.28 14.45 14.90
N GLU A 84 -5.57 15.34 14.20
CA GLU A 84 -5.78 15.57 12.77
C GLU A 84 -5.60 14.29 11.94
N LYS A 85 -4.54 13.52 12.23
CA LYS A 85 -4.30 12.23 11.57
C LYS A 85 -5.39 11.22 11.86
N LEU A 86 -5.89 11.20 13.09
CA LEU A 86 -7.00 10.33 13.48
C LEU A 86 -8.28 10.75 12.74
N ASN A 87 -8.61 12.04 12.72
CA ASN A 87 -9.76 12.60 12.01
C ASN A 87 -9.70 12.29 10.50
N ARG A 88 -8.53 12.44 9.88
CA ARG A 88 -8.34 12.05 8.48
C ARG A 88 -8.59 10.56 8.26
N ARG A 89 -8.11 9.69 9.15
CA ARG A 89 -8.33 8.24 9.07
C ARG A 89 -9.80 7.89 9.27
N ALA A 90 -10.46 8.48 10.26
CA ALA A 90 -11.87 8.29 10.55
C ALA A 90 -12.73 8.64 9.33
N LYS A 91 -12.49 9.81 8.72
CA LYS A 91 -13.20 10.26 7.53
C LYS A 91 -13.03 9.31 6.34
N MET A 92 -11.84 8.73 6.16
CA MET A 92 -11.61 7.73 5.11
C MET A 92 -12.38 6.43 5.36
N VAL A 93 -12.55 6.03 6.62
CA VAL A 93 -13.35 4.86 7.00
C VAL A 93 -14.84 5.13 6.77
N GLU A 94 -15.33 6.30 7.19
CA GLU A 94 -16.72 6.73 6.94
C GLU A 94 -17.04 6.72 5.45
N TYR A 95 -16.16 7.30 4.62
CA TYR A 95 -16.35 7.32 3.17
C TYR A 95 -16.43 5.90 2.58
N ARG A 96 -15.56 4.98 3.01
CA ARG A 96 -15.60 3.57 2.58
C ARG A 96 -16.90 2.89 3.00
N ALA A 97 -17.39 3.15 4.21
CA ALA A 97 -18.66 2.62 4.69
C ALA A 97 -19.85 3.15 3.86
N HIS A 98 -19.84 4.44 3.50
CA HIS A 98 -20.86 5.02 2.63
C HIS A 98 -20.89 4.37 1.23
N LEU A 99 -19.72 4.12 0.63
CA LEU A 99 -19.64 3.42 -0.66
C LEU A 99 -20.12 1.97 -0.57
N SER A 100 -19.75 1.23 0.48
CA SER A 100 -20.24 -0.14 0.72
C SER A 100 -21.76 -0.17 0.84
N LYS A 101 -22.32 0.74 1.65
CA LYS A 101 -23.77 0.86 1.82
C LYS A 101 -24.50 1.14 0.51
N GLN A 102 -23.92 1.99 -0.34
CA GLN A 102 -24.49 2.28 -1.66
C GLN A 102 -24.48 1.04 -2.57
N GLU A 103 -23.39 0.27 -2.56
CA GLU A 103 -23.27 -0.96 -3.32
C GLU A 103 -24.23 -2.05 -2.79
N GLU A 104 -24.39 -2.18 -1.47
CA GLU A 104 -25.37 -3.08 -0.86
C GLU A 104 -26.81 -2.76 -1.28
N LEU A 105 -27.18 -1.46 -1.33
CA LEU A 105 -28.49 -1.03 -1.80
C LEU A 105 -28.70 -1.36 -3.29
N ARG A 106 -27.66 -1.17 -4.11
CA ARG A 106 -27.70 -1.53 -5.53
C ARG A 106 -27.87 -3.03 -5.73
N ILE A 107 -27.07 -3.84 -5.04
CA ILE A 107 -27.15 -5.30 -5.07
C ILE A 107 -28.53 -5.77 -4.60
N ALA A 108 -29.11 -5.15 -3.57
CA ALA A 108 -30.45 -5.49 -3.10
C ALA A 108 -31.52 -5.23 -4.17
N ALA A 109 -31.45 -4.09 -4.86
CA ALA A 109 -32.36 -3.76 -5.95
C ALA A 109 -32.22 -4.74 -7.13
N GLU A 110 -30.99 -5.05 -7.55
CA GLU A 110 -30.73 -6.03 -8.61
C GLU A 110 -31.22 -7.43 -8.21
N ARG A 111 -31.01 -7.84 -6.96
CA ARG A 111 -31.51 -9.11 -6.43
C ARG A 111 -33.03 -9.19 -6.48
N ASP A 112 -33.73 -8.12 -6.13
CA ASP A 112 -35.19 -8.10 -6.16
C ASP A 112 -35.74 -8.07 -7.59
N GLN A 113 -35.07 -7.39 -8.53
CA GLN A 113 -35.38 -7.48 -9.96
C GLN A 113 -35.22 -8.91 -10.48
N ILE A 114 -34.14 -9.60 -10.12
CA ILE A 114 -33.92 -11.02 -10.48
C ILE A 114 -35.03 -11.89 -9.90
N LYS A 115 -35.41 -11.71 -8.63
CA LYS A 115 -36.52 -12.46 -8.03
C LYS A 115 -37.84 -12.23 -8.75
N MET A 116 -38.15 -11.00 -9.14
CA MET A 116 -39.36 -10.69 -9.92
C MET A 116 -39.31 -11.35 -11.30
N ALA A 117 -38.17 -11.27 -12.00
CA ALA A 117 -37.98 -11.92 -13.30
C ALA A 117 -38.10 -13.46 -13.19
N VAL A 118 -37.55 -14.07 -12.14
CA VAL A 118 -37.68 -15.51 -11.88
C VAL A 118 -39.14 -15.89 -11.62
N ARG A 119 -39.88 -15.12 -10.80
CA ARG A 119 -41.32 -15.35 -10.56
C ARG A 119 -42.15 -15.27 -11.84
N LEU A 120 -41.80 -14.35 -12.75
CA LEU A 120 -42.46 -14.21 -14.05
C LEU A 120 -42.07 -15.33 -15.03
N ARG A 121 -40.90 -15.96 -14.84
CA ARG A 121 -40.37 -17.02 -15.72
C ARG A 121 -40.71 -18.43 -15.25
N THR A 122 -41.21 -18.63 -14.03
CA THR A 122 -41.72 -19.91 -13.55
C THR A 122 -42.98 -20.32 -14.34
N PRO A 123 -42.96 -21.42 -15.12
CA PRO A 123 -44.17 -21.95 -15.73
C PRO A 123 -45.05 -22.56 -14.64
N ARG A 124 -46.36 -22.31 -14.74
CA ARG A 124 -47.41 -22.94 -13.93
C ARG A 124 -47.20 -24.48 -13.94
N PRO A 125 -47.37 -25.20 -12.81
CA PRO A 125 -47.24 -26.65 -12.82
C PRO A 125 -48.28 -27.21 -13.80
N ARG A 126 -47.82 -27.85 -14.88
CA ARG A 126 -48.70 -28.57 -15.81
C ARG A 126 -49.22 -29.80 -15.07
N THR A 127 -50.50 -29.76 -14.74
CA THR A 127 -51.26 -30.89 -14.24
C THR A 127 -51.28 -32.01 -15.28
N GLY A 128 -50.83 -33.20 -14.89
CA GLY A 128 -51.35 -34.50 -15.34
C GLY A 128 -51.00 -34.97 -16.75
N SER A 129 -50.09 -35.94 -16.83
CA SER A 129 -50.34 -37.22 -17.55
C SER A 129 -49.20 -38.20 -17.25
N GLU A 130 -49.54 -39.30 -16.58
CA GLU A 130 -48.67 -40.43 -16.28
C GLU A 130 -48.21 -41.17 -17.55
N SER A 131 -46.95 -41.60 -17.59
CA SER A 131 -46.55 -42.94 -18.06
C SER A 131 -45.07 -43.22 -17.80
N SER A 132 -44.83 -44.23 -16.97
CA SER A 132 -43.83 -45.30 -17.13
C SER A 132 -42.31 -44.99 -17.00
N THR A 133 -41.79 -45.26 -15.80
CA THR A 133 -40.47 -45.81 -15.33
C THR A 133 -39.43 -46.34 -16.35
N PRO A 134 -38.18 -46.65 -15.92
CA PRO A 134 -37.15 -45.82 -15.25
C PRO A 134 -35.75 -45.95 -15.93
N ASP A 135 -34.77 -45.22 -15.41
CA ASP A 135 -33.33 -45.56 -15.41
C ASP A 135 -32.46 -45.25 -16.65
N HIS A 136 -31.71 -44.13 -16.60
CA HIS A 136 -30.29 -44.10 -17.02
C HIS A 136 -29.63 -42.78 -16.58
N SER A 137 -28.64 -42.87 -15.69
CA SER A 137 -27.70 -41.77 -15.41
C SER A 137 -26.68 -41.64 -16.55
N PRO A 138 -26.51 -40.48 -17.20
CA PRO A 138 -25.33 -40.22 -18.02
C PRO A 138 -24.28 -39.53 -17.15
N GLY A 139 -23.14 -40.21 -16.97
CA GLY A 139 -21.98 -39.69 -16.25
C GLY A 139 -21.44 -38.40 -16.86
N TYR A 140 -21.11 -37.43 -16.01
CA TYR A 140 -20.34 -36.25 -16.38
C TYR A 140 -18.84 -36.57 -16.31
N PRO A 141 -18.04 -36.35 -17.38
CA PRO A 141 -16.60 -36.40 -17.28
C PRO A 141 -16.09 -35.15 -16.55
N MET A 142 -15.37 -35.36 -15.46
CA MET A 142 -14.65 -34.32 -14.71
C MET A 142 -13.58 -33.68 -15.60
N GLY A 143 -13.86 -32.50 -16.14
CA GLY A 143 -12.88 -31.64 -16.78
C GLY A 143 -11.98 -30.98 -15.74
N THR A 144 -10.68 -31.29 -15.74
CA THR A 144 -9.70 -30.60 -14.91
C THR A 144 -9.40 -29.19 -15.46
N PRO A 145 -9.29 -28.15 -14.61
CA PRO A 145 -9.04 -26.80 -15.07
C PRO A 145 -7.57 -26.62 -15.51
N ARG A 146 -7.39 -26.25 -16.78
CA ARG A 146 -6.12 -25.82 -17.40
C ARG A 146 -5.57 -24.58 -16.67
N ARG A 147 -4.43 -24.71 -15.98
CA ARG A 147 -3.66 -23.57 -15.43
C ARG A 147 -3.13 -22.71 -16.58
N ARG A 148 -3.42 -21.41 -16.58
CA ARG A 148 -2.76 -20.43 -17.46
C ARG A 148 -1.40 -20.02 -16.87
N PRO A 149 -0.35 -19.79 -17.68
CA PRO A 149 0.95 -19.34 -17.20
C PRO A 149 0.90 -17.87 -16.71
N ILE A 150 1.70 -17.59 -15.68
CA ILE A 150 1.75 -16.35 -14.87
C ILE A 150 2.43 -15.17 -15.60
N SER A 151 2.73 -15.29 -16.89
CA SER A 151 3.54 -14.31 -17.61
C SER A 151 2.79 -13.06 -18.11
N SER A 152 1.52 -12.84 -17.70
CA SER A 152 0.68 -11.74 -18.23
C SER A 152 0.48 -10.55 -17.27
N LEU A 153 1.11 -10.52 -16.09
CA LEU A 153 0.75 -9.55 -15.03
C LEU A 153 1.77 -8.44 -14.73
N MET A 154 2.79 -8.21 -15.56
CA MET A 154 3.68 -7.07 -15.35
C MET A 154 3.74 -6.17 -16.58
N SER A 155 2.94 -5.08 -16.53
CA SER A 155 3.22 -3.90 -17.34
C SER A 155 4.20 -3.00 -16.57
N PRO A 156 5.24 -2.44 -17.23
CA PRO A 156 6.20 -1.57 -16.55
C PRO A 156 5.57 -0.23 -16.15
N LEU A 157 5.78 0.16 -14.89
CA LEU A 157 5.45 1.48 -14.35
C LEU A 157 6.35 2.52 -14.99
N THR A 158 5.81 3.36 -15.87
CA THR A 158 6.49 4.58 -16.32
C THR A 158 6.33 5.68 -15.26
N PRO A 159 7.41 6.35 -14.82
CA PRO A 159 7.31 7.45 -13.88
C PRO A 159 6.70 8.69 -14.55
N THR A 160 5.62 9.21 -13.99
CA THR A 160 5.04 10.52 -14.37
C THR A 160 5.88 11.66 -13.78
N PRO A 161 6.20 12.72 -14.55
CA PRO A 161 6.94 13.86 -14.03
C PRO A 161 6.09 14.72 -13.05
N PRO A 162 6.71 15.38 -12.06
CA PRO A 162 6.01 16.23 -11.11
C PRO A 162 5.49 17.50 -11.79
N LYS A 163 4.24 17.89 -11.44
CA LYS A 163 3.65 19.17 -11.85
C LYS A 163 4.30 20.29 -11.04
N THR A 164 4.93 21.24 -11.72
CA THR A 164 5.35 22.53 -11.17
C THR A 164 4.11 23.29 -10.70
N LEU A 165 4.03 23.58 -9.40
CA LEU A 165 3.10 24.56 -8.86
C LEU A 165 3.73 25.94 -9.05
N GLU A 166 3.23 26.71 -10.01
CA GLU A 166 3.47 28.14 -10.06
C GLU A 166 2.67 28.78 -8.91
N ILE A 167 3.40 29.35 -7.95
CA ILE A 167 2.85 30.18 -6.87
C ILE A 167 2.77 31.60 -7.42
N LEU A 168 1.54 32.13 -7.52
CA LEU A 168 1.24 33.56 -7.65
C LEU A 168 1.25 34.21 -6.26
#